data_AF-A0A2G2MXF9-F1
#
_entry.id   AF-A0A2G2MXF9-F1
#
_cell.length_a   1.000
_cell.length_b   1.000
_cell.length_c   1.000
_cell.angle_alpha   90.00
_cell.angle_beta   90.00
_cell.angle_gamma   90.00
#
_symmetry.space_group_name_H-M   'P 1'
#
loop_
_entity.id
_entity.type
_entity.pdbx_description
1 polymer ?
#
loop_
_entity_poly.entity_id
_entity_poly.type
_entity_poly.pdbx_seq_one_letter_code
_entity_poly.pdbx_strand_id
1 'polypeptide(L)'
;MSTAAIIVAVASFVLGTLLALLTIPVLVWLERRIAGLIQDRLGPNRTNIAGFRLGGVVQSFADVVKLLLKEEYYPSHIKNGRWLFMLAPIITFAAALLAFMAIPFADTLHIGDENLRIQALPIDFGVLWFLAISAIGVLGIIFGGWLSHNKYSLLGATRAGSMLISYELPLALSILAFIITYDTIDFNAMVQWQSGTFFAFLPAWGILVQPLAATILIVSLFAETNRNPFTVAEGESELVAGFMTEYTAMKFAMYFMGEYVAMNTASAVIITMIFGGYQIPWVSTGMMLENFSVFAITLMIVMPVIVTVLIRWMRKNNTVRPTVSTDGGRDFETKVLTIAMIAMTLLIEAILIYLVFLSDSSLANAITITLFQIVVFVVKLMIFNIFFILIRWTVPRFRYDQVQHLGWYYLLPLALLNLFITAIVVVGVNI
;
A
#
# COMPACT_ATOMS: atom_id res chain seq x y z
N MET A 1 7.43 -22.88 -20.40
CA MET A 1 6.57 -22.58 -19.24
C MET A 1 5.52 -23.65 -19.15
N SER A 2 5.43 -24.35 -18.02
CA SER A 2 4.33 -25.29 -17.78
C SER A 2 2.98 -24.57 -17.75
N THR A 3 1.88 -25.31 -17.89
CA THR A 3 0.53 -24.77 -17.70
C THR A 3 0.32 -24.22 -16.28
N ALA A 4 0.96 -24.83 -15.28
CA ALA A 4 0.95 -24.35 -13.90
C ALA A 4 1.63 -22.98 -13.75
N ALA A 5 2.78 -22.78 -14.41
CA ALA A 5 3.48 -21.49 -14.42
C ALA A 5 2.61 -20.37 -15.02
N ILE A 6 1.90 -20.65 -16.11
CA ILE A 6 1.00 -19.66 -16.74
C ILE A 6 -0.14 -19.31 -15.77
N ILE A 7 -0.76 -20.31 -15.14
CA ILE A 7 -1.86 -20.09 -14.18
C ILE A 7 -1.38 -19.24 -13.01
N VAL A 8 -0.23 -19.56 -12.41
CA VAL A 8 0.32 -18.81 -11.28
C VAL A 8 0.71 -17.39 -11.68
N ALA A 9 1.30 -17.19 -12.86
CA ALA A 9 1.64 -15.86 -13.36
C ALA A 9 0.39 -15.00 -13.59
N VAL A 10 -0.64 -15.55 -14.25
CA VAL A 10 -1.92 -14.84 -14.47
C VAL A 10 -2.61 -14.56 -13.14
N ALA A 11 -2.66 -15.53 -12.23
CA ALA A 11 -3.26 -15.36 -10.91
C ALA A 11 -2.53 -14.28 -10.11
N SER A 12 -1.19 -14.25 -10.13
CA SER A 12 -0.37 -13.25 -9.43
C SER A 12 -0.54 -11.85 -10.05
N PHE A 13 -0.62 -11.75 -11.37
CA PHE A 13 -0.90 -10.50 -12.08
C PHE A 13 -2.28 -9.93 -11.72
N VAL A 14 -3.31 -10.78 -11.77
CA VAL A 14 -4.68 -10.40 -11.40
C VAL A 14 -4.72 -10.01 -9.93
N LEU A 15 -4.15 -10.81 -9.03
CA LEU A 15 -4.13 -10.53 -7.61
C LEU A 15 -3.41 -9.21 -7.29
N GLY A 16 -2.22 -8.98 -7.85
CA GLY A 16 -1.49 -7.74 -7.62
C GLY A 16 -2.22 -6.51 -8.16
N THR A 17 -2.86 -6.63 -9.32
CA THR A 17 -3.72 -5.55 -9.86
C THR A 17 -4.93 -5.29 -8.96
N LEU A 18 -5.58 -6.35 -8.47
CA LEU A 18 -6.70 -6.22 -7.53
C LEU A 18 -6.24 -5.64 -6.19
N LEU A 19 -5.07 -6.01 -5.67
CA LEU A 19 -4.51 -5.43 -4.44
C LEU A 19 -4.16 -3.95 -4.63
N ALA A 20 -3.65 -3.54 -5.79
CA ALA A 20 -3.39 -2.13 -6.08
C ALA A 20 -4.68 -1.31 -6.19
N LEU A 21 -5.74 -1.85 -6.82
CA LEU A 21 -6.96 -1.12 -7.15
C LEU A 21 -8.07 -1.22 -6.09
N LEU A 22 -8.34 -2.42 -5.56
CA LEU A 22 -9.43 -2.65 -4.59
C LEU A 22 -9.11 -2.09 -3.21
N THR A 23 -7.83 -1.84 -2.91
CA THR A 23 -7.45 -1.12 -1.70
C THR A 23 -7.91 0.33 -1.74
N ILE A 24 -7.95 0.99 -2.91
CA ILE A 24 -8.36 2.40 -3.04
C ILE A 24 -9.72 2.71 -2.38
N PRO A 25 -10.85 2.05 -2.73
CA PRO A 25 -12.13 2.35 -2.10
C PRO A 25 -12.13 2.06 -0.60
N VAL A 26 -11.36 1.06 -0.14
CA VAL A 26 -11.18 0.76 1.28
C VAL A 26 -10.43 1.89 1.97
N LEU A 27 -9.35 2.40 1.37
CA LEU A 27 -8.53 3.49 1.90
C LEU A 27 -9.30 4.81 1.97
N VAL A 28 -10.08 5.15 0.93
CA VAL A 28 -10.96 6.33 0.94
C VAL A 28 -11.99 6.24 2.07
N TRP A 29 -12.58 5.05 2.27
CA TRP A 29 -13.52 4.82 3.37
C TRP A 29 -12.83 4.93 4.74
N LEU A 30 -11.67 4.29 4.87
CA LEU A 30 -10.88 4.24 6.09
C LEU A 30 -10.43 5.63 6.50
N GLU A 31 -9.96 6.43 5.56
CA GLU A 31 -9.55 7.81 5.79
C GLU A 31 -10.70 8.67 6.34
N ARG A 32 -11.89 8.58 5.75
CA ARG A 32 -13.08 9.28 6.25
C ARG A 32 -13.50 8.82 7.64
N ARG A 33 -13.32 7.54 7.96
CA ARG A 33 -13.65 6.97 9.27
C ARG A 33 -12.65 7.38 10.34
N ILE A 34 -11.36 7.26 10.07
CA ILE A 34 -10.28 7.65 10.99
C ILE A 34 -10.33 9.17 11.23
N ALA A 35 -10.47 9.97 10.18
CA ALA A 35 -10.65 11.42 10.31
C ALA A 35 -11.85 11.77 11.19
N GLY A 36 -12.97 11.06 11.00
CA GLY A 36 -14.16 11.22 11.85
C GLY A 36 -13.84 10.92 13.31
N LEU A 37 -13.19 9.81 13.60
CA LEU A 37 -12.83 9.40 14.96
C LEU A 37 -11.92 10.43 15.65
N ILE A 38 -10.91 10.97 14.95
CA ILE A 38 -10.02 12.01 15.49
C ILE A 38 -10.79 13.31 15.79
N GLN A 39 -11.80 13.62 14.97
CA GLN A 39 -12.62 14.82 15.09
C GLN A 39 -13.87 14.63 15.98
N ASP A 40 -13.97 13.52 16.70
CA ASP A 40 -15.15 13.14 17.49
C ASP A 40 -16.49 13.19 16.71
N ARG A 41 -16.47 12.70 15.47
CA ARG A 41 -17.66 12.59 14.62
C ARG A 41 -17.72 11.24 13.91
N LEU A 42 -18.91 10.86 13.49
CA LEU A 42 -19.13 9.62 12.76
C LEU A 42 -18.75 9.81 11.28
N GLY A 43 -17.93 8.89 10.75
CA GLY A 43 -17.74 8.75 9.30
C GLY A 43 -18.96 8.18 8.56
N PRO A 44 -18.84 7.87 7.26
CA PRO A 44 -19.97 7.48 6.40
C PRO A 44 -20.75 6.28 6.94
N ASN A 45 -22.06 6.43 7.19
CA ASN A 45 -22.87 5.38 7.85
C ASN A 45 -24.31 5.21 7.32
N ARG A 46 -24.67 5.84 6.20
CA ARG A 46 -26.06 5.84 5.66
C ARG A 46 -26.21 5.12 4.33
N THR A 47 -25.24 5.28 3.44
CA THR A 47 -25.26 4.75 2.08
C THR A 47 -25.33 3.23 2.13
N ASN A 48 -26.29 2.66 1.40
CA ASN A 48 -26.52 1.24 1.34
C ASN A 48 -26.87 0.82 -0.08
N ILE A 49 -26.55 -0.43 -0.42
CA ILE A 49 -27.02 -1.10 -1.63
C ILE A 49 -27.87 -2.26 -1.16
N ALA A 50 -29.15 -2.28 -1.55
CA ALA A 50 -30.11 -3.33 -1.16
C ALA A 50 -30.15 -3.59 0.36
N GLY A 51 -30.01 -2.54 1.18
CA GLY A 51 -30.02 -2.65 2.65
C GLY A 51 -28.67 -2.98 3.31
N PHE A 52 -27.62 -3.33 2.56
CA PHE A 52 -26.27 -3.55 3.08
C PHE A 52 -25.45 -2.26 3.11
N ARG A 53 -24.90 -1.88 4.28
CA ARG A 53 -24.04 -0.69 4.43
C ARG A 53 -22.55 -1.03 4.41
N LEU A 54 -22.18 -2.25 4.80
CA LEU A 54 -20.80 -2.73 4.95
C LEU A 54 -19.94 -1.75 5.75
N GLY A 55 -20.44 -1.30 6.90
CA GLY A 55 -19.74 -0.29 7.71
C GLY A 55 -19.55 1.07 7.01
N GLY A 56 -20.22 1.33 5.90
CA GLY A 56 -20.11 2.54 5.09
C GLY A 56 -19.17 2.45 3.89
N VAL A 57 -18.54 1.29 3.63
CA VAL A 57 -17.64 1.09 2.47
C VAL A 57 -18.37 1.34 1.14
N VAL A 58 -19.68 1.10 1.11
CA VAL A 58 -20.56 1.38 -0.03
C VAL A 58 -20.46 2.85 -0.50
N GLN A 59 -20.14 3.78 0.40
CA GLN A 59 -19.96 5.19 0.03
C GLN A 59 -18.84 5.38 -1.01
N SER A 60 -17.73 4.66 -0.89
CA SER A 60 -16.61 4.78 -1.83
C SER A 60 -17.02 4.32 -3.22
N PHE A 61 -17.82 3.25 -3.33
CA PHE A 61 -18.38 2.79 -4.60
C PHE A 61 -19.33 3.83 -5.21
N ALA A 62 -20.19 4.45 -4.40
CA ALA A 62 -21.08 5.51 -4.86
C ALA A 62 -20.30 6.73 -5.40
N ASP A 63 -19.17 7.08 -4.77
CA ASP A 63 -18.31 8.16 -5.22
C ASP A 63 -17.64 7.85 -6.58
N VAL A 64 -17.21 6.60 -6.81
CA VAL A 64 -16.68 6.16 -8.11
C VAL A 64 -17.75 6.24 -9.20
N VAL A 65 -18.95 5.68 -8.95
CA VAL A 65 -20.07 5.73 -9.91
C VAL A 65 -20.46 7.16 -10.23
N LYS A 66 -20.50 8.05 -9.22
CA LYS A 66 -20.76 9.47 -9.41
C LYS A 66 -19.73 10.11 -10.34
N LEU A 67 -18.44 9.82 -10.17
CA LEU A 67 -17.38 10.41 -10.97
C LEU A 67 -17.36 9.87 -12.41
N LEU A 68 -17.75 8.61 -12.62
CA LEU A 68 -17.93 8.00 -13.95
C LEU A 68 -19.10 8.62 -14.74
N LEU A 69 -20.20 8.94 -14.05
CA LEU A 69 -21.40 9.53 -14.67
C LEU A 69 -21.32 11.05 -14.81
N LYS A 70 -20.33 11.69 -14.20
CA LYS A 70 -20.17 13.15 -14.24
C LYS A 70 -19.67 13.58 -15.61
N GLU A 71 -20.21 14.69 -16.11
CA GLU A 71 -19.79 15.27 -17.39
C GLU A 71 -18.30 15.65 -17.36
N GLU A 72 -17.58 15.25 -18.41
CA GLU A 72 -16.21 15.72 -18.66
C GLU A 72 -16.25 17.08 -19.35
N TYR A 73 -15.84 18.13 -18.64
CA TYR A 73 -15.67 19.47 -19.19
C TYR A 73 -14.21 19.77 -19.50
N TYR A 74 -13.98 20.49 -20.59
CA TYR A 74 -12.66 20.98 -21.00
C TYR A 74 -12.68 22.50 -21.14
N PRO A 75 -11.76 23.22 -20.47
CA PRO A 75 -11.66 24.66 -20.62
C PRO A 75 -11.31 25.05 -22.06
N SER A 76 -12.00 26.06 -22.59
CA SER A 76 -11.86 26.51 -23.99
C SER A 76 -10.50 27.15 -24.31
N HIS A 77 -9.74 27.56 -23.28
CA HIS A 77 -8.40 28.11 -23.43
C HIS A 77 -7.32 27.05 -23.66
N ILE A 78 -7.58 25.76 -23.38
CA ILE A 78 -6.64 24.66 -23.64
C ILE A 78 -6.78 24.21 -25.08
N LYS A 79 -6.12 24.94 -25.99
CA LYS A 79 -6.19 24.66 -27.44
C LYS A 79 -5.10 23.71 -27.93
N ASN A 80 -3.90 23.82 -27.38
CA ASN A 80 -2.74 23.04 -27.78
C ASN A 80 -2.44 21.95 -26.74
N GLY A 81 -2.03 20.76 -27.19
CA GLY A 81 -1.63 19.68 -26.28
C GLY A 81 -2.78 19.03 -25.49
N ARG A 82 -4.03 19.16 -25.94
CA ARG A 82 -5.20 18.55 -25.28
C ARG A 82 -5.05 17.05 -25.04
N TRP A 83 -4.44 16.33 -25.98
CA TRP A 83 -4.17 14.90 -25.83
C TRP A 83 -3.23 14.61 -24.65
N LEU A 84 -2.18 15.41 -24.48
CA LEU A 84 -1.23 15.26 -23.37
C LEU A 84 -1.85 15.69 -22.04
N PHE A 85 -2.69 16.72 -22.04
CA PHE A 85 -3.49 17.12 -20.86
C PHE A 85 -4.40 15.97 -20.40
N MET A 86 -5.02 15.24 -21.33
CA MET A 86 -5.84 14.06 -21.02
C MET A 86 -5.03 12.87 -20.52
N LEU A 87 -3.80 12.69 -21.03
CA LEU A 87 -2.91 11.61 -20.61
C LEU A 87 -2.23 11.89 -19.27
N ALA A 88 -2.07 13.14 -18.85
CA ALA A 88 -1.31 13.49 -17.65
C ALA A 88 -1.79 12.76 -16.36
N PRO A 89 -3.10 12.70 -16.04
CA PRO A 89 -3.59 11.90 -14.91
C PRO A 89 -3.37 10.40 -15.10
N ILE A 90 -3.47 9.91 -16.35
CA ILE A 90 -3.27 8.50 -16.70
C ILE A 90 -1.80 8.11 -16.48
N ILE A 91 -0.86 8.99 -16.83
CA ILE A 91 0.58 8.77 -16.62
C ILE A 91 0.88 8.62 -15.14
N THR A 92 0.40 9.55 -14.29
CA THR A 92 0.63 9.47 -12.84
C THR A 92 -0.02 8.22 -12.23
N PHE A 93 -1.27 7.91 -12.61
CA PHE A 93 -1.97 6.72 -12.12
C PHE A 93 -1.30 5.41 -12.57
N ALA A 94 -0.94 5.30 -13.85
CA ALA A 94 -0.28 4.12 -14.40
C ALA A 94 1.11 3.93 -13.82
N ALA A 95 1.88 5.00 -13.61
CA ALA A 95 3.18 4.92 -12.94
C ALA A 95 3.03 4.35 -11.53
N ALA A 96 2.10 4.88 -10.72
CA ALA A 96 1.87 4.37 -9.37
C ALA A 96 1.48 2.87 -9.35
N LEU A 97 0.65 2.44 -10.31
CA LEU A 97 0.23 1.06 -10.47
C LEU A 97 1.38 0.14 -10.90
N LEU A 98 2.15 0.55 -11.91
CA LEU A 98 3.30 -0.20 -12.42
C LEU A 98 4.39 -0.33 -11.36
N ALA A 99 4.60 0.69 -10.54
CA ALA A 99 5.53 0.65 -9.42
C ALA A 99 5.12 -0.40 -8.36
N PHE A 100 3.83 -0.58 -8.11
CA PHE A 100 3.31 -1.62 -7.21
C PHE A 100 3.53 -3.03 -7.76
N MET A 101 3.49 -3.21 -9.09
CA MET A 101 3.51 -4.54 -9.71
C MET A 101 4.80 -5.34 -9.46
N ALA A 102 5.92 -4.66 -9.19
CA ALA A 102 7.20 -5.29 -8.89
C ALA A 102 7.33 -5.79 -7.43
N ILE A 103 6.34 -5.53 -6.58
CA ILE A 103 6.41 -5.84 -5.15
C ILE A 103 5.91 -7.27 -4.89
N PRO A 104 6.65 -8.10 -4.14
CA PRO A 104 6.21 -9.44 -3.78
C PRO A 104 5.15 -9.48 -2.69
N PHE A 105 4.16 -10.36 -2.88
CA PHE A 105 3.08 -10.59 -1.92
C PHE A 105 3.25 -11.89 -1.12
N ALA A 106 4.06 -12.82 -1.63
CA ALA A 106 4.43 -14.07 -0.98
C ALA A 106 5.76 -14.59 -1.53
N ASP A 107 6.29 -15.64 -0.91
CA ASP A 107 7.54 -16.27 -1.31
C ASP A 107 7.45 -16.99 -2.66
N THR A 108 8.59 -17.48 -3.16
CA THR A 108 8.63 -18.32 -4.36
C THR A 108 7.93 -19.64 -4.12
N LEU A 109 6.94 -19.94 -4.95
CA LEU A 109 6.24 -21.20 -4.96
C LEU A 109 7.03 -22.22 -5.81
N HIS A 110 7.47 -23.30 -5.17
CA HIS A 110 8.18 -24.40 -5.82
C HIS A 110 7.18 -25.45 -6.31
N ILE A 111 6.96 -25.55 -7.62
CA ILE A 111 6.08 -26.57 -8.24
C ILE A 111 6.93 -27.47 -9.12
N GLY A 112 7.22 -28.69 -8.65
CA GLY A 112 8.14 -29.60 -9.34
C GLY A 112 9.53 -28.97 -9.43
N ASP A 113 10.07 -28.84 -10.66
CA ASP A 113 11.36 -28.20 -10.92
C ASP A 113 11.25 -26.69 -11.22
N GLU A 114 10.05 -26.10 -11.21
CA GLU A 114 9.83 -24.69 -11.52
C GLU A 114 9.70 -23.82 -10.25
N ASN A 115 10.46 -22.72 -10.20
CA ASN A 115 10.39 -21.71 -9.14
C ASN A 115 9.54 -20.52 -9.61
N LEU A 116 8.35 -20.36 -9.05
CA LEU A 116 7.39 -19.35 -9.48
C LEU A 116 7.29 -18.22 -8.45
N ARG A 117 7.64 -17.00 -8.85
CA ARG A 117 7.57 -15.82 -7.98
C ARG A 117 6.12 -15.33 -7.87
N ILE A 118 5.63 -15.14 -6.64
CA ILE A 118 4.29 -14.58 -6.38
C ILE A 118 4.35 -13.06 -6.38
N GLN A 119 4.48 -12.51 -7.59
CA GLN A 119 4.50 -11.08 -7.88
C GLN A 119 3.69 -10.82 -9.16
N ALA A 120 3.14 -9.61 -9.32
CA ALA A 120 2.40 -9.29 -10.54
C ALA A 120 3.33 -9.21 -11.76
N LEU A 121 4.52 -8.63 -11.56
CA LEU A 121 5.59 -8.55 -12.54
C LEU A 121 6.83 -9.27 -11.98
N PRO A 122 7.11 -10.52 -12.37
CA PRO A 122 8.23 -11.29 -11.83
C PRO A 122 9.55 -10.84 -12.46
N ILE A 123 10.15 -9.79 -11.89
CA ILE A 123 11.44 -9.22 -12.34
C ILE A 123 12.50 -9.33 -11.25
N ASP A 124 13.77 -9.43 -11.66
CA ASP A 124 14.92 -9.51 -10.74
C ASP A 124 15.43 -8.14 -10.27
N PHE A 125 15.03 -7.06 -10.95
CA PHE A 125 15.48 -5.70 -10.67
C PHE A 125 14.37 -4.81 -10.10
N GLY A 126 13.56 -5.38 -9.19
CA GLY A 126 12.36 -4.73 -8.64
C GLY A 126 12.61 -3.33 -8.05
N VAL A 127 13.72 -3.13 -7.34
CA VAL A 127 14.07 -1.83 -6.75
C VAL A 127 14.35 -0.77 -7.83
N LEU A 128 15.09 -1.14 -8.89
CA LEU A 128 15.38 -0.23 -10.01
C LEU A 128 14.11 0.10 -10.79
N TRP A 129 13.21 -0.87 -10.95
CA TRP A 129 11.91 -0.65 -11.56
C TRP A 129 11.08 0.37 -10.77
N PHE A 130 11.00 0.21 -9.45
CA PHE A 130 10.30 1.16 -8.57
C PHE A 130 10.84 2.59 -8.74
N LEU A 131 12.17 2.77 -8.67
CA LEU A 131 12.81 4.09 -8.83
C LEU A 131 12.55 4.70 -10.21
N ALA A 132 12.70 3.92 -11.29
CA ALA A 132 12.52 4.40 -12.65
C ALA A 132 11.06 4.81 -12.93
N ILE A 133 10.10 4.01 -12.47
CA ILE A 133 8.68 4.28 -12.69
C ILE A 133 8.18 5.44 -11.81
N SER A 134 8.66 5.58 -10.57
CA SER A 134 8.30 6.71 -9.70
C SER A 134 8.64 8.04 -10.36
N ALA A 135 9.85 8.15 -10.92
CA ALA A 135 10.31 9.35 -11.63
C ALA A 135 9.43 9.72 -12.85
N ILE A 136 8.85 8.72 -13.53
CA ILE A 136 7.91 8.96 -14.65
C ILE A 136 6.58 9.52 -14.13
N GLY A 137 6.13 9.10 -12.94
CA GLY A 137 4.87 9.58 -12.34
C GLY A 137 4.84 11.10 -12.14
N VAL A 138 6.00 11.70 -11.84
CA VAL A 138 6.20 13.15 -11.68
C VAL A 138 5.87 13.93 -12.96
N LEU A 139 6.17 13.36 -14.13
CA LEU A 139 5.89 14.00 -15.42
C LEU A 139 4.39 14.23 -15.62
N GLY A 140 3.54 13.31 -15.13
CA GLY A 140 2.08 13.48 -15.21
C GLY A 140 1.57 14.65 -14.37
N ILE A 141 2.25 15.01 -13.27
CA ILE A 141 1.91 16.20 -12.47
C ILE A 141 2.34 17.47 -13.20
N ILE A 142 3.57 17.47 -13.75
CA ILE A 142 4.13 18.61 -14.48
C ILE A 142 3.31 18.92 -15.74
N PHE A 143 2.99 17.90 -16.55
CA PHE A 143 2.18 18.09 -17.75
C PHE A 143 0.78 18.57 -17.42
N GLY A 144 0.16 18.07 -16.34
CA GLY A 144 -1.18 18.51 -15.95
C GLY A 144 -1.25 19.99 -15.58
N GLY A 145 -0.30 20.47 -14.76
CA GLY A 145 -0.27 21.89 -14.39
C GLY A 145 0.21 22.81 -15.51
N TRP A 146 1.14 22.36 -16.37
CA TRP A 146 1.64 23.18 -17.48
C TRP A 146 0.60 23.38 -18.59
N LEU A 147 -0.07 22.29 -19.00
CA LEU A 147 -1.07 22.33 -20.07
C LEU A 147 -2.42 22.89 -19.64
N SER A 148 -2.66 22.99 -18.33
CA SER A 148 -3.82 23.67 -17.76
C SER A 148 -3.88 25.16 -18.17
N HIS A 149 -2.77 25.79 -18.56
CA HIS A 149 -2.70 27.21 -18.95
C HIS A 149 -3.25 28.18 -17.89
N ASN A 150 -3.24 27.78 -16.61
CA ASN A 150 -3.61 28.59 -15.46
C ASN A 150 -2.37 28.90 -14.62
N LYS A 151 -2.21 30.16 -14.19
CA LYS A 151 -1.08 30.61 -13.36
C LYS A 151 -0.96 29.82 -12.06
N TYR A 152 -2.09 29.51 -11.41
CA TYR A 152 -2.09 28.77 -10.13
C TYR A 152 -1.74 27.30 -10.33
N SER A 153 -2.25 26.66 -11.38
CA SER A 153 -1.92 25.26 -11.69
C SER A 153 -0.48 25.08 -12.12
N LEU A 154 0.08 26.03 -12.87
CA LEU A 154 1.50 26.03 -13.21
C LEU A 154 2.37 26.16 -11.96
N LEU A 155 2.03 27.07 -11.04
CA LEU A 155 2.74 27.22 -9.76
C LEU A 155 2.62 25.97 -8.88
N GLY A 156 1.46 25.31 -8.87
CA GLY A 156 1.26 24.04 -8.17
C GLY A 156 2.15 22.93 -8.72
N ALA A 157 2.18 22.77 -10.04
CA ALA A 157 3.04 21.78 -10.69
C ALA A 157 4.54 22.04 -10.50
N THR A 158 5.00 23.30 -10.55
CA THR A 158 6.43 23.61 -10.33
C THR A 158 6.84 23.37 -8.88
N ARG A 159 5.96 23.66 -7.91
CA ARG A 159 6.18 23.31 -6.49
C ARG A 159 6.18 21.81 -6.25
N ALA A 160 5.27 21.08 -6.90
CA ALA A 160 5.23 19.61 -6.83
C ALA A 160 6.52 19.02 -7.40
N GLY A 161 6.92 19.43 -8.60
CA GLY A 161 8.12 18.92 -9.28
C GLY A 161 9.40 19.21 -8.49
N SER A 162 9.56 20.44 -7.98
CA SER A 162 10.71 20.79 -7.14
C SER A 162 10.75 20.03 -5.81
N MET A 163 9.60 19.79 -5.19
CA MET A 163 9.51 18.95 -3.99
C MET A 163 9.91 17.51 -4.30
N LEU A 164 9.30 16.89 -5.32
CA LEU A 164 9.57 15.49 -5.69
C LEU A 164 11.07 15.27 -5.95
N ILE A 165 11.72 16.13 -6.75
CA ILE A 165 13.17 16.04 -6.99
C ILE A 165 13.98 16.11 -5.68
N SER A 166 13.55 16.94 -4.72
CA SER A 166 14.27 17.15 -3.46
C SER A 166 14.18 15.95 -2.51
N TYR A 167 13.16 15.10 -2.66
CA TYR A 167 12.98 13.89 -1.84
C TYR A 167 13.34 12.60 -2.58
N GLU A 168 13.39 12.59 -3.91
CA GLU A 168 13.91 11.47 -4.70
C GLU A 168 15.39 11.20 -4.40
N LEU A 169 16.22 12.24 -4.21
CA LEU A 169 17.65 12.05 -3.93
C LEU A 169 17.89 11.37 -2.56
N PRO A 170 17.34 11.87 -1.42
CA PRO A 170 17.45 11.14 -0.15
C PRO A 170 16.80 9.76 -0.19
N LEU A 171 15.67 9.59 -0.90
CA LEU A 171 15.02 8.30 -1.09
C LEU A 171 15.97 7.30 -1.77
N ALA A 172 16.53 7.67 -2.92
CA ALA A 172 17.45 6.82 -3.67
C ALA A 172 18.70 6.45 -2.87
N LEU A 173 19.29 7.41 -2.13
CA LEU A 173 20.45 7.14 -1.26
C LEU A 173 20.11 6.22 -0.09
N SER A 174 18.93 6.37 0.51
CA SER A 174 18.46 5.46 1.58
C SER A 174 18.24 4.04 1.06
N ILE A 175 17.66 3.90 -0.15
CA ILE A 175 17.49 2.62 -0.83
C ILE A 175 18.84 2.00 -1.17
N LEU A 176 19.81 2.80 -1.65
CA LEU A 176 21.16 2.33 -1.94
C LEU A 176 21.85 1.78 -0.69
N ALA A 177 21.66 2.41 0.47
CA ALA A 177 22.18 1.88 1.71
C ALA A 177 21.60 0.48 2.00
N PHE A 178 20.30 0.26 1.81
CA PHE A 178 19.69 -1.07 1.94
C PHE A 178 20.22 -2.08 0.91
N ILE A 179 20.42 -1.67 -0.34
CA ILE A 179 21.00 -2.53 -1.39
C ILE A 179 22.38 -3.05 -0.96
N ILE A 180 23.23 -2.17 -0.41
CA ILE A 180 24.58 -2.55 0.06
C ILE A 180 24.51 -3.55 1.22
N THR A 181 23.54 -3.41 2.12
CA THR A 181 23.40 -4.32 3.27
C THR A 181 22.76 -5.66 2.91
N TYR A 182 21.83 -5.70 1.96
CA TYR A 182 21.17 -6.94 1.54
C TYR A 182 21.86 -7.64 0.37
N ASP A 183 22.87 -7.00 -0.23
CA ASP A 183 23.61 -7.47 -1.41
C ASP A 183 22.71 -7.90 -2.58
N THR A 184 21.61 -7.17 -2.77
CA THR A 184 20.63 -7.48 -3.83
C THR A 184 19.78 -6.27 -4.20
N ILE A 185 19.22 -6.29 -5.39
CA ILE A 185 18.24 -5.31 -5.92
C ILE A 185 16.86 -5.93 -6.13
N ASP A 186 16.69 -7.21 -5.79
CA ASP A 186 15.44 -7.95 -5.87
C ASP A 186 14.66 -7.83 -4.56
N PHE A 187 13.43 -7.31 -4.60
CA PHE A 187 12.58 -7.19 -3.42
C PHE A 187 12.31 -8.53 -2.74
N ASN A 188 12.22 -9.63 -3.49
CA ASN A 188 11.95 -10.94 -2.88
C ASN A 188 13.16 -11.42 -2.07
N ALA A 189 14.35 -11.32 -2.66
CA ALA A 189 15.60 -11.67 -1.99
C ALA A 189 15.82 -10.81 -0.73
N MET A 190 15.45 -9.51 -0.76
CA MET A 190 15.49 -8.65 0.43
C MET A 190 14.58 -9.17 1.55
N VAL A 191 13.35 -9.57 1.22
CA VAL A 191 12.41 -10.14 2.21
C VAL A 191 12.94 -11.47 2.76
N GLN A 192 13.52 -12.32 1.92
CA GLN A 192 14.14 -13.57 2.36
C GLN A 192 15.33 -13.34 3.29
N TRP A 193 16.18 -12.34 3.01
CA TRP A 193 17.29 -11.95 3.88
C TRP A 193 16.79 -11.53 5.27
N GLN A 194 15.66 -10.81 5.34
CA GLN A 194 15.05 -10.35 6.58
C GLN A 194 14.43 -11.48 7.44
N SER A 195 14.32 -12.70 6.90
CA SER A 195 13.88 -13.88 7.66
C SER A 195 14.89 -14.30 8.74
N GLY A 196 16.14 -13.89 8.60
CA GLY A 196 17.20 -14.17 9.55
C GLY A 196 17.00 -13.49 10.90
N THR A 197 17.83 -13.87 11.86
CA THR A 197 17.91 -13.22 13.17
C THR A 197 19.17 -12.38 13.28
N PHE A 198 19.00 -11.11 13.63
CA PHE A 198 20.08 -10.21 14.01
C PHE A 198 20.44 -10.40 15.48
N PHE A 199 21.73 -10.43 15.81
CA PHE A 199 22.23 -10.76 17.16
C PHE A 199 21.64 -12.04 17.77
N ALA A 200 21.24 -13.02 16.96
CA ALA A 200 20.61 -14.29 17.36
C ALA A 200 19.24 -14.20 18.09
N PHE A 201 18.71 -13.00 18.37
CA PHE A 201 17.38 -12.84 19.01
C PHE A 201 16.47 -11.80 18.35
N LEU A 202 17.03 -10.77 17.70
CA LEU A 202 16.22 -9.75 17.03
C LEU A 202 15.84 -10.23 15.63
N PRO A 203 14.63 -9.91 15.14
CA PRO A 203 14.35 -10.10 13.72
C PRO A 203 15.29 -9.22 12.90
N ALA A 204 15.83 -9.71 11.78
CA ALA A 204 16.69 -8.95 10.88
C ALA A 204 15.92 -7.92 10.04
N TRP A 205 14.91 -7.28 10.64
CA TRP A 205 14.12 -6.24 10.00
C TRP A 205 14.97 -5.01 9.68
N GLY A 206 14.76 -4.44 8.51
CA GLY A 206 15.52 -3.28 8.03
C GLY A 206 15.52 -2.08 8.96
N ILE A 207 14.48 -1.89 9.78
CA ILE A 207 14.48 -0.80 10.77
C ILE A 207 15.52 -0.99 11.87
N LEU A 208 15.82 -2.24 12.24
CA LEU A 208 16.81 -2.56 13.26
C LEU A 208 18.23 -2.59 12.67
N VAL A 209 18.34 -3.03 11.42
CA VAL A 209 19.62 -3.12 10.71
C VAL A 209 20.09 -1.73 10.26
N GLN A 210 19.20 -0.92 9.71
CA GLN A 210 19.49 0.44 9.25
C GLN A 210 18.41 1.44 9.70
N PRO A 211 18.42 1.88 10.97
CA PRO A 211 17.39 2.78 11.51
C PRO A 211 17.40 4.16 10.84
N LEU A 212 18.58 4.69 10.51
CA LEU A 212 18.70 6.01 9.88
C LEU A 212 18.21 5.97 8.42
N ALA A 213 18.62 4.97 7.62
CA ALA A 213 18.09 4.78 6.27
C ALA A 213 16.58 4.54 6.29
N ALA A 214 16.08 3.70 7.20
CA ALA A 214 14.65 3.42 7.34
C ALA A 214 13.85 4.71 7.59
N THR A 215 14.34 5.56 8.49
CA THR A 215 13.67 6.83 8.83
C THR A 215 13.66 7.78 7.64
N ILE A 216 14.79 7.94 6.95
CA ILE A 216 14.89 8.80 5.76
C ILE A 216 13.97 8.27 4.64
N LEU A 217 13.98 6.96 4.40
CA LEU A 217 13.14 6.30 3.41
C LEU A 217 11.65 6.54 3.67
N ILE A 218 11.21 6.34 4.92
CA ILE A 218 9.81 6.59 5.32
C ILE A 218 9.45 8.06 5.09
N VAL A 219 10.25 9.00 5.59
CA VAL A 219 9.97 10.44 5.44
C VAL A 219 9.93 10.87 3.97
N SER A 220 10.85 10.37 3.14
CA SER A 220 10.87 10.68 1.72
C SER A 220 9.68 10.08 0.97
N LEU A 221 9.25 8.86 1.32
CA LEU A 221 8.03 8.28 0.75
C LEU A 221 6.77 9.04 1.16
N PHE A 222 6.71 9.59 2.37
CA PHE A 222 5.63 10.51 2.76
C PHE A 222 5.59 11.75 1.87
N ALA A 223 6.75 12.35 1.60
CA ALA A 223 6.85 13.49 0.69
C ALA A 223 6.43 13.11 -0.74
N GLU A 224 6.90 11.98 -1.25
CA GLU A 224 6.60 11.50 -2.61
C GLU A 224 5.09 11.33 -2.88
N THR A 225 4.34 10.88 -1.88
CA THR A 225 2.88 10.70 -2.00
C THR A 225 2.09 12.01 -2.08
N ASN A 226 2.73 13.18 -1.92
CA ASN A 226 2.12 14.51 -1.94
C ASN A 226 0.94 14.68 -0.94
N ARG A 227 0.90 13.89 0.13
CA ARG A 227 -0.14 13.95 1.18
C ARG A 227 0.34 14.73 2.41
N ASN A 228 -0.59 15.11 3.29
CA ASN A 228 -0.26 15.86 4.51
C ASN A 228 0.71 15.01 5.35
N PRO A 229 1.83 15.58 5.84
CA PRO A 229 2.11 17.02 6.00
C PRO A 229 2.76 17.72 4.79
N PHE A 230 3.06 17.00 3.71
CA PHE A 230 3.78 17.48 2.53
C PHE A 230 2.88 17.90 1.34
N THR A 231 1.65 18.39 1.59
CA THR A 231 0.70 18.82 0.54
C THR A 231 0.99 20.22 -0.02
N VAL A 232 2.22 20.46 -0.48
CA VAL A 232 2.58 21.80 -0.97
C VAL A 232 2.07 22.05 -2.39
N ALA A 233 1.88 20.98 -3.16
CA ALA A 233 1.40 21.00 -4.53
C ALA A 233 -0.09 21.37 -4.66
N GLU A 234 -0.96 20.75 -3.85
CA GLU A 234 -2.41 21.02 -3.82
C GLU A 234 -2.70 22.36 -3.12
N GLY A 235 -2.04 22.58 -1.98
CA GLY A 235 -1.92 23.88 -1.35
C GLY A 235 -3.24 24.64 -1.21
N GLU A 236 -4.34 24.05 -0.70
CA GLU A 236 -5.71 24.61 -0.81
C GLU A 236 -5.81 26.12 -0.55
N SER A 237 -5.22 26.62 0.53
CA SER A 237 -5.25 28.05 0.89
C SER A 237 -4.39 28.97 0.00
N GLU A 238 -3.45 28.43 -0.77
CA GLU A 238 -2.50 29.18 -1.60
C GLU A 238 -2.76 29.01 -3.11
N LEU A 239 -3.20 27.82 -3.53
CA LEU A 239 -3.28 27.38 -4.92
C LEU A 239 -4.61 26.66 -5.27
N VAL A 240 -5.59 26.66 -4.36
CA VAL A 240 -6.92 26.02 -4.50
C VAL A 240 -6.85 24.49 -4.59
N ALA A 241 -6.34 23.94 -5.69
CA ALA A 241 -6.10 22.51 -5.88
C ALA A 241 -4.84 22.25 -6.74
N GLY A 242 -4.00 23.28 -6.93
CA GLY A 242 -2.77 23.20 -7.71
C GLY A 242 -2.99 22.70 -9.13
N PHE A 243 -2.24 21.67 -9.51
CA PHE A 243 -2.23 21.07 -10.85
C PHE A 243 -3.55 20.38 -11.23
N MET A 244 -4.43 20.07 -10.26
CA MET A 244 -5.71 19.40 -10.53
C MET A 244 -6.87 20.35 -10.85
N THR A 245 -6.68 21.66 -10.68
CA THR A 245 -7.76 22.66 -10.69
C THR A 245 -8.64 22.63 -11.95
N GLU A 246 -8.05 22.41 -13.13
CA GLU A 246 -8.78 22.40 -14.41
C GLU A 246 -9.34 21.02 -14.80
N TYR A 247 -9.13 19.99 -13.98
CA TYR A 247 -9.58 18.63 -14.26
C TYR A 247 -10.98 18.37 -13.69
N THR A 248 -11.78 17.62 -14.44
CA THR A 248 -13.16 17.27 -14.07
C THR A 248 -13.39 15.75 -14.16
N ALA A 249 -14.48 15.30 -13.52
CA ALA A 249 -14.99 13.93 -13.56
C ALA A 249 -13.90 12.85 -13.39
N MET A 250 -13.72 11.95 -14.36
CA MET A 250 -12.81 10.81 -14.26
C MET A 250 -11.34 11.17 -14.28
N LYS A 251 -10.95 12.25 -14.98
CA LYS A 251 -9.53 12.68 -15.00
C LYS A 251 -9.10 13.24 -13.66
N PHE A 252 -9.97 14.01 -13.02
CA PHE A 252 -9.79 14.43 -11.64
C PHE A 252 -9.72 13.20 -10.72
N ALA A 253 -10.66 12.26 -10.87
CA ALA A 253 -10.67 11.02 -10.09
C ALA A 253 -9.35 10.23 -10.24
N MET A 254 -8.76 10.17 -11.44
CA MET A 254 -7.51 9.46 -11.69
C MET A 254 -6.32 10.05 -10.94
N TYR A 255 -6.24 11.38 -10.73
CA TYR A 255 -5.21 11.95 -9.86
C TYR A 255 -5.40 11.51 -8.40
N PHE A 256 -6.62 11.63 -7.86
CA PHE A 256 -6.90 11.16 -6.50
C PHE A 256 -6.63 9.67 -6.34
N MET A 257 -7.10 8.84 -7.27
CA MET A 257 -6.81 7.40 -7.25
C MET A 257 -5.31 7.14 -7.35
N GLY A 258 -4.58 7.90 -8.18
CA GLY A 258 -3.13 7.83 -8.30
C GLY A 258 -2.41 8.12 -6.98
N GLU A 259 -2.84 9.12 -6.22
CA GLU A 259 -2.29 9.40 -4.89
C GLU A 259 -2.52 8.26 -3.89
N TYR A 260 -3.71 7.65 -3.90
CA TYR A 260 -4.00 6.49 -3.05
C TYR A 260 -3.18 5.25 -3.47
N VAL A 261 -3.00 5.02 -4.77
CA VAL A 261 -2.13 3.94 -5.27
C VAL A 261 -0.68 4.23 -4.89
N ALA A 262 -0.20 5.46 -5.05
CA ALA A 262 1.15 5.85 -4.64
C ALA A 262 1.37 5.65 -3.14
N MET A 263 0.38 5.99 -2.29
CA MET A 263 0.42 5.71 -0.85
C MET A 263 0.47 4.22 -0.56
N ASN A 264 -0.30 3.42 -1.31
CA ASN A 264 -0.29 1.97 -1.18
C ASN A 264 1.05 1.37 -1.61
N THR A 265 1.64 1.85 -2.71
CA THR A 265 2.97 1.48 -3.20
C THR A 265 4.06 1.87 -2.20
N ALA A 266 4.02 3.10 -1.67
CA ALA A 266 4.94 3.54 -0.63
C ALA A 266 4.87 2.66 0.62
N SER A 267 3.66 2.34 1.09
CA SER A 267 3.45 1.42 2.21
C SER A 267 4.00 0.02 1.91
N ALA A 268 3.78 -0.48 0.70
CA ALA A 268 4.28 -1.76 0.26
C ALA A 268 5.82 -1.82 0.21
N VAL A 269 6.49 -0.78 -0.30
CA VAL A 269 7.96 -0.65 -0.30
C VAL A 269 8.51 -0.59 1.13
N ILE A 270 7.87 0.16 2.03
CA ILE A 270 8.26 0.18 3.45
C ILE A 270 8.19 -1.21 4.04
N ILE A 271 7.11 -1.96 3.79
CA ILE A 271 6.95 -3.29 4.37
C ILE A 271 7.97 -4.27 3.82
N THR A 272 8.22 -4.26 2.51
CA THR A 272 9.18 -5.19 1.88
C THR A 272 10.62 -4.87 2.21
N MET A 273 11.01 -3.60 2.26
CA MET A 273 12.40 -3.21 2.53
C MET A 273 12.72 -3.08 4.02
N ILE A 274 11.73 -2.79 4.89
CA ILE A 274 11.98 -2.47 6.31
C ILE A 274 11.39 -3.51 7.26
N PHE A 275 10.22 -4.09 6.96
CA PHE A 275 9.44 -4.88 7.93
C PHE A 275 9.20 -6.34 7.51
N GLY A 276 10.09 -6.94 6.70
CA GLY A 276 10.04 -8.37 6.41
C GLY A 276 8.95 -8.79 5.43
N GLY A 277 8.42 -7.88 4.61
CA GLY A 277 7.44 -8.21 3.56
C GLY A 277 6.25 -9.03 4.09
N TYR A 278 6.07 -10.20 3.49
CA TYR A 278 5.04 -11.19 3.83
C TYR A 278 5.41 -12.14 5.00
N GLN A 279 6.60 -12.02 5.57
CA GLN A 279 7.06 -12.88 6.66
C GLN A 279 6.66 -12.36 8.03
N ILE A 280 6.63 -13.25 9.02
CA ILE A 280 6.40 -12.91 10.43
C ILE A 280 7.76 -12.89 11.14
N PRO A 281 7.97 -12.07 12.20
CA PRO A 281 9.19 -12.13 13.00
C PRO A 281 9.56 -13.57 13.37
N TRP A 282 10.83 -13.92 13.20
CA TRP A 282 11.42 -15.22 13.58
C TRP A 282 10.91 -16.45 12.82
N VAL A 283 9.98 -16.30 11.87
CA VAL A 283 9.37 -17.43 11.16
C VAL A 283 9.64 -17.30 9.66
N SER A 284 10.54 -18.13 9.14
CA SER A 284 10.83 -18.22 7.71
C SER A 284 9.84 -19.13 6.98
N THR A 285 9.74 -18.97 5.65
CA THR A 285 8.92 -19.85 4.80
C THR A 285 9.35 -21.32 4.91
N GLY A 286 10.66 -21.58 4.94
CA GLY A 286 11.19 -22.93 5.12
C GLY A 286 10.73 -23.57 6.43
N MET A 287 10.82 -22.83 7.54
CA MET A 287 10.35 -23.32 8.84
C MET A 287 8.84 -23.62 8.85
N MET A 288 8.03 -22.81 8.16
CA MET A 288 6.59 -23.06 8.03
C MET A 288 6.28 -24.31 7.20
N LEU A 289 7.06 -24.57 6.14
CA LEU A 289 6.91 -25.75 5.30
C LEU A 289 7.32 -27.03 6.04
N GLU A 290 8.46 -27.00 6.75
CA GLU A 290 8.95 -28.14 7.54
C GLU A 290 8.01 -28.48 8.70
N ASN A 291 7.43 -27.47 9.35
CA ASN A 291 6.55 -27.63 10.51
C ASN A 291 5.09 -27.29 10.19
N PHE A 292 4.62 -27.68 9.00
CA PHE A 292 3.29 -27.31 8.52
C PHE A 292 2.16 -27.73 9.46
N SER A 293 2.25 -28.91 10.08
CA SER A 293 1.24 -29.40 11.02
C SER A 293 1.06 -28.47 12.23
N VAL A 294 2.15 -27.99 12.82
CA VAL A 294 2.14 -27.04 13.94
C VAL A 294 1.58 -25.69 13.49
N PHE A 295 1.98 -25.22 12.31
CA PHE A 295 1.45 -23.99 11.71
C PHE A 295 -0.07 -24.07 11.50
N ALA A 296 -0.55 -25.13 10.89
CA ALA A 296 -1.96 -25.32 10.57
C ALA A 296 -2.81 -25.44 11.85
N ILE A 297 -2.36 -26.20 12.85
CA ILE A 297 -3.05 -26.31 14.16
C ILE A 297 -3.10 -24.95 14.87
N THR A 298 -2.02 -24.18 14.82
CA THR A 298 -1.99 -22.83 15.39
C THR A 298 -3.03 -21.93 14.70
N LEU A 299 -3.10 -21.99 13.37
CA LEU A 299 -4.08 -21.23 12.60
C LEU A 299 -5.53 -21.65 12.91
N MET A 300 -5.79 -22.96 13.10
CA MET A 300 -7.09 -23.48 13.52
C MET A 300 -7.55 -22.93 14.88
N ILE A 301 -6.63 -22.65 15.80
CA ILE A 301 -6.97 -22.09 17.11
C ILE A 301 -7.13 -20.57 17.04
N VAL A 302 -6.24 -19.90 16.31
CA VAL A 302 -6.18 -18.43 16.26
C VAL A 302 -7.33 -17.85 15.43
N MET A 303 -7.67 -18.46 14.29
CA MET A 303 -8.70 -17.93 13.38
C MET A 303 -10.08 -17.78 14.06
N PRO A 304 -10.60 -18.79 14.80
CA PRO A 304 -11.90 -18.68 15.46
C PRO A 304 -11.90 -17.64 16.58
N VAL A 305 -10.79 -17.50 17.29
CA VAL A 305 -10.63 -16.47 18.32
C VAL A 305 -10.71 -15.07 17.68
N ILE A 306 -9.99 -14.83 16.59
CA ILE A 306 -10.04 -13.55 15.87
C ILE A 306 -11.45 -13.25 15.37
N VAL A 307 -12.10 -14.22 14.73
CA VAL A 307 -13.44 -14.06 14.14
C VAL A 307 -14.49 -13.83 15.23
N THR A 308 -14.42 -14.53 16.36
CA THR A 308 -15.35 -14.31 17.48
C THR A 308 -15.17 -12.94 18.13
N VAL A 309 -13.92 -12.47 18.29
CA VAL A 309 -13.63 -11.10 18.75
C VAL A 309 -14.21 -10.07 17.78
N LEU A 310 -14.02 -10.27 16.48
CA LEU A 310 -14.54 -9.37 15.44
C LEU A 310 -16.08 -9.34 15.44
N ILE A 311 -16.75 -10.49 15.57
CA ILE A 311 -18.22 -10.58 15.69
C ILE A 311 -18.72 -9.83 16.93
N ARG A 312 -18.05 -10.00 18.08
CA ARG A 312 -18.41 -9.27 19.32
C ARG A 312 -18.25 -7.77 19.15
N TRP A 313 -17.15 -7.32 18.54
CA TRP A 313 -16.89 -5.92 18.24
C TRP A 313 -17.95 -5.34 17.29
N MET A 314 -18.29 -6.06 16.21
CA MET A 314 -19.31 -5.64 15.25
C MET A 314 -20.68 -5.49 15.91
N ARG A 315 -21.11 -6.46 16.72
CA ARG A 315 -22.40 -6.40 17.44
C ARG A 315 -22.46 -5.23 18.42
N LYS A 316 -21.34 -4.90 19.07
CA LYS A 316 -21.26 -3.75 19.98
C LYS A 316 -21.36 -2.41 19.24
N ASN A 317 -20.68 -2.28 18.11
CA ASN A 317 -20.50 -1.00 17.42
C ASN A 317 -21.55 -0.73 16.33
N ASN A 318 -22.26 -1.73 15.83
CA ASN A 318 -23.33 -1.56 14.86
C ASN A 318 -24.70 -1.33 15.53
N THR A 319 -24.74 -0.48 16.55
CA THR A 319 -25.95 -0.17 17.31
C THR A 319 -26.56 1.16 16.88
N VAL A 320 -27.89 1.26 16.99
CA VAL A 320 -28.63 2.48 16.70
C VAL A 320 -28.55 3.42 17.90
N ARG A 321 -28.72 4.73 17.67
CA ARG A 321 -28.93 5.68 18.77
C ARG A 321 -30.11 5.21 19.63
N PRO A 322 -30.06 5.36 20.96
CA PRO A 322 -31.13 4.94 21.88
C PRO A 322 -32.50 5.56 21.57
N THR A 323 -32.54 6.65 20.81
CA THR A 323 -33.76 7.37 20.43
C THR A 323 -34.53 6.73 19.26
N VAL A 324 -33.97 5.73 18.57
CA VAL A 324 -34.62 5.05 17.44
C VAL A 324 -34.90 3.61 17.86
N SER A 325 -36.18 3.23 17.86
CA SER A 325 -36.64 1.96 18.42
C SER A 325 -36.20 0.72 17.62
N THR A 326 -36.08 0.83 16.29
CA THR A 326 -35.68 -0.30 15.42
C THR A 326 -35.06 0.17 14.09
N ASP A 327 -33.87 -0.33 13.74
CA ASP A 327 -33.29 -0.22 12.38
C ASP A 327 -33.08 -1.64 11.84
N GLY A 328 -34.14 -2.21 11.26
CA GLY A 328 -34.13 -3.59 10.77
C GLY A 328 -33.01 -3.90 9.78
N GLY A 329 -32.49 -2.88 9.07
CA GLY A 329 -31.35 -3.03 8.16
C GLY A 329 -30.03 -3.36 8.87
N ARG A 330 -29.73 -2.73 10.01
CA ARG A 330 -28.49 -2.99 10.76
C ARG A 330 -28.48 -4.36 11.42
N ASP A 331 -29.61 -4.76 11.97
CA ASP A 331 -29.76 -6.07 12.61
C ASP A 331 -29.68 -7.19 11.58
N PHE A 332 -30.31 -6.99 10.42
CA PHE A 332 -30.20 -7.90 9.28
C PHE A 332 -28.75 -8.02 8.79
N GLU A 333 -28.08 -6.89 8.54
CA GLU A 333 -26.68 -6.86 8.10
C GLU A 333 -25.76 -7.59 9.09
N THR A 334 -25.93 -7.32 10.40
CA THR A 334 -25.11 -7.94 11.45
C THR A 334 -25.31 -9.46 11.50
N LYS A 335 -26.55 -9.93 11.33
CA LYS A 335 -26.86 -11.37 11.27
C LYS A 335 -26.22 -12.02 10.05
N VAL A 336 -26.40 -11.44 8.86
CA VAL A 336 -25.84 -11.97 7.61
C VAL A 336 -24.32 -12.03 7.67
N LEU A 337 -23.66 -10.96 8.09
CA LEU A 337 -22.20 -10.93 8.21
C LEU A 337 -21.70 -11.91 9.27
N THR A 338 -22.41 -12.06 10.40
CA THR A 338 -22.05 -13.06 11.42
C THR A 338 -22.10 -14.47 10.85
N ILE A 339 -23.18 -14.81 10.13
CA ILE A 339 -23.35 -16.14 9.52
C ILE A 339 -22.26 -16.38 8.47
N ALA A 340 -22.01 -15.40 7.60
CA ALA A 340 -21.00 -15.50 6.56
C ALA A 340 -19.59 -15.70 7.13
N MET A 341 -19.23 -14.94 8.18
CA MET A 341 -17.94 -15.08 8.85
C MET A 341 -17.78 -16.43 9.54
N ILE A 342 -18.80 -16.92 10.23
CA ILE A 342 -18.75 -18.25 10.87
C ILE A 342 -18.64 -19.34 9.79
N ALA A 343 -19.45 -19.27 8.74
CA ALA A 343 -19.42 -20.23 7.64
C ALA A 343 -18.05 -20.27 6.94
N MET A 344 -17.45 -19.11 6.66
CA MET A 344 -16.10 -19.02 6.09
C MET A 344 -15.04 -19.58 7.04
N THR A 345 -15.18 -19.33 8.35
CA THR A 345 -14.25 -19.88 9.36
C THR A 345 -14.33 -21.41 9.39
N LEU A 346 -15.54 -21.97 9.46
CA LEU A 346 -15.76 -23.42 9.44
C LEU A 346 -15.26 -24.07 8.14
N LEU A 347 -15.43 -23.39 6.99
CA LEU A 347 -14.88 -23.85 5.71
C LEU A 347 -13.34 -23.93 5.76
N ILE A 348 -12.68 -22.87 6.24
CA ILE A 348 -11.22 -22.83 6.36
C ILE A 348 -10.74 -23.89 7.35
N GLU A 349 -11.40 -24.06 8.50
CA GLU A 349 -11.09 -25.13 9.45
C GLU A 349 -11.22 -26.51 8.82
N ALA A 350 -12.30 -26.79 8.08
CA ALA A 350 -12.49 -28.06 7.41
C ALA A 350 -11.37 -28.35 6.38
N ILE A 351 -10.95 -27.34 5.62
CA ILE A 351 -9.83 -27.44 4.68
C ILE A 351 -8.53 -27.73 5.44
N LEU A 352 -8.23 -26.99 6.50
CA LEU A 352 -7.02 -27.20 7.30
C LEU A 352 -7.01 -28.59 7.95
N ILE A 353 -8.15 -29.07 8.47
CA ILE A 353 -8.27 -30.41 9.07
C ILE A 353 -8.00 -31.48 8.00
N TYR A 354 -8.56 -31.31 6.80
CA TYR A 354 -8.27 -32.19 5.69
C TYR A 354 -6.78 -32.21 5.33
N LEU A 355 -6.14 -31.05 5.26
CA LEU A 355 -4.72 -30.94 4.94
C LEU A 355 -3.80 -31.52 6.01
N VAL A 356 -4.17 -31.43 7.30
CA VAL A 356 -3.34 -31.94 8.40
C VAL A 356 -3.50 -33.45 8.60
N PHE A 357 -4.71 -33.99 8.45
CA PHE A 357 -5.01 -35.37 8.84
C PHE A 357 -5.23 -36.33 7.67
N LEU A 358 -5.56 -35.84 6.48
CA LEU A 358 -6.00 -36.68 5.35
C LEU A 358 -5.12 -36.54 4.10
N SER A 359 -4.28 -35.50 3.99
CA SER A 359 -3.50 -35.21 2.79
C SER A 359 -2.02 -34.98 3.09
N ASP A 360 -1.13 -35.75 2.45
CA ASP A 360 0.33 -35.55 2.50
C ASP A 360 0.86 -34.72 1.31
N SER A 361 0.01 -33.92 0.67
CA SER A 361 0.41 -33.14 -0.51
C SER A 361 1.30 -31.94 -0.14
N SER A 362 2.58 -32.00 -0.52
CA SER A 362 3.53 -30.88 -0.36
C SER A 362 3.07 -29.60 -1.07
N LEU A 363 2.45 -29.74 -2.25
CA LEU A 363 1.93 -28.63 -3.03
C LEU A 363 0.77 -27.92 -2.32
N ALA A 364 -0.14 -28.67 -1.69
CA ALA A 364 -1.26 -28.07 -0.95
C ALA A 364 -0.77 -27.30 0.29
N ASN A 365 0.28 -27.79 0.96
CA ASN A 365 0.91 -27.10 2.08
C ASN A 365 1.55 -25.79 1.62
N ALA A 366 2.28 -25.80 0.50
CA ALA A 366 2.90 -24.62 -0.07
C ALA A 366 1.88 -23.54 -0.49
N ILE A 367 0.77 -23.94 -1.11
CA ILE A 367 -0.33 -23.02 -1.46
C ILE A 367 -0.95 -22.41 -0.20
N THR A 368 -1.16 -23.19 0.85
CA THR A 368 -1.75 -22.72 2.11
C THR A 368 -0.86 -21.67 2.79
N ILE A 369 0.46 -21.90 2.83
CA ILE A 369 1.42 -20.92 3.36
C ILE A 369 1.47 -19.67 2.47
N THR A 370 1.41 -19.82 1.15
CA THR A 370 1.37 -18.69 0.21
C THR A 370 0.13 -17.81 0.46
N LEU A 371 -1.05 -18.40 0.65
CA LEU A 371 -2.27 -17.66 0.98
C LEU A 371 -2.16 -16.94 2.32
N PHE A 372 -1.57 -17.59 3.33
CA PHE A 372 -1.30 -16.96 4.62
C PHE A 372 -0.34 -15.78 4.50
N GLN A 373 0.75 -15.92 3.73
CA GLN A 373 1.71 -14.85 3.46
C GLN A 373 1.06 -13.65 2.78
N ILE A 374 0.17 -13.88 1.80
CA ILE A 374 -0.63 -12.81 1.18
C ILE A 374 -1.47 -12.08 2.24
N VAL A 375 -2.12 -12.81 3.16
CA VAL A 375 -2.89 -12.19 4.26
C VAL A 375 -1.98 -11.35 5.17
N VAL A 376 -0.81 -11.87 5.56
CA VAL A 376 0.17 -11.13 6.37
C VAL A 376 0.61 -9.86 5.66
N PHE A 377 0.94 -9.94 4.37
CA PHE A 377 1.29 -8.78 3.55
C PHE A 377 0.17 -7.75 3.53
N VAL A 378 -1.08 -8.15 3.27
CA VAL A 378 -2.24 -7.25 3.23
C VAL A 378 -2.51 -6.61 4.58
N VAL A 379 -2.37 -7.35 5.69
CA VAL A 379 -2.54 -6.80 7.05
C VAL A 379 -1.49 -5.73 7.33
N LYS A 380 -0.21 -6.01 7.06
CA LYS A 380 0.86 -5.01 7.23
C LYS A 380 0.63 -3.81 6.31
N LEU A 381 0.22 -4.04 5.07
CA LEU A 381 -0.10 -3.00 4.08
C LEU A 381 -1.17 -2.05 4.62
N MET A 382 -2.23 -2.60 5.20
CA MET A 382 -3.29 -1.81 5.83
C MET A 382 -2.80 -1.05 7.07
N ILE A 383 -1.94 -1.64 7.90
CA ILE A 383 -1.34 -0.96 9.07
C ILE A 383 -0.54 0.26 8.63
N PHE A 384 0.32 0.13 7.61
CA PHE A 384 1.10 1.27 7.11
C PHE A 384 0.23 2.31 6.40
N ASN A 385 -0.76 1.90 5.61
CA ASN A 385 -1.72 2.85 5.07
C ASN A 385 -2.49 3.62 6.16
N ILE A 386 -2.86 2.95 7.27
CA ILE A 386 -3.44 3.61 8.46
C ILE A 386 -2.43 4.59 9.07
N PHE A 387 -1.16 4.20 9.18
CA PHE A 387 -0.11 5.09 9.66
C PHE A 387 0.00 6.36 8.80
N PHE A 388 -0.05 6.26 7.47
CA PHE A 388 -0.10 7.42 6.59
C PHE A 388 -1.30 8.33 6.88
N ILE A 389 -2.48 7.75 7.07
CA ILE A 389 -3.70 8.50 7.41
C ILE A 389 -3.56 9.17 8.79
N LEU A 390 -3.01 8.49 9.79
CA LEU A 390 -2.84 9.03 11.14
C LEU A 390 -1.90 10.25 11.13
N ILE A 391 -0.77 10.15 10.43
CA ILE A 391 0.20 11.23 10.30
C ILE A 391 -0.43 12.48 9.67
N ARG A 392 -1.28 12.30 8.65
CA ARG A 392 -2.03 13.39 8.02
C ARG A 392 -2.85 14.23 9.00
N TRP A 393 -3.39 13.61 10.06
CA TRP A 393 -4.25 14.29 11.05
C TRP A 393 -3.52 14.68 12.35
N THR A 394 -2.28 14.25 12.55
CA THR A 394 -1.48 14.57 13.75
C THR A 394 -0.39 15.59 13.49
N VAL A 395 0.26 15.55 12.33
CA VAL A 395 1.37 16.45 12.01
C VAL A 395 0.84 17.70 11.28
N PRO A 396 1.19 18.91 11.72
CA PRO A 396 0.84 20.13 11.01
C PRO A 396 1.39 20.14 9.58
N ARG A 397 0.66 20.77 8.66
CA ARG A 397 1.13 20.97 7.29
C ARG A 397 2.39 21.83 7.27
N PHE A 398 3.41 21.39 6.53
CA PHE A 398 4.62 22.17 6.30
C PHE A 398 4.43 23.21 5.19
N ARG A 399 5.13 24.33 5.33
CA ARG A 399 5.27 25.33 4.26
C ARG A 399 6.32 24.88 3.25
N TYR A 400 6.19 25.32 1.98
CA TYR A 400 7.14 25.02 0.90
C TYR A 400 8.61 25.19 1.32
N ASP A 401 8.94 26.33 1.94
CA ASP A 401 10.32 26.64 2.36
C ASP A 401 10.86 25.64 3.39
N GLN A 402 10.01 25.17 4.31
CA GLN A 402 10.38 24.18 5.34
C GLN A 402 10.58 22.80 4.75
N VAL A 403 9.74 22.41 3.78
CA VAL A 403 9.85 21.15 3.05
C VAL A 403 11.18 21.11 2.28
N GLN A 404 11.49 22.18 1.54
CA GLN A 404 12.76 22.30 0.82
C GLN A 404 13.96 22.29 1.77
N HIS A 405 13.88 23.01 2.90
CA HIS A 405 14.94 23.01 3.90
C HIS A 405 15.15 21.60 4.51
N LEU A 406 14.08 20.86 4.79
CA LEU A 406 14.17 19.50 5.32
C LEU A 406 14.86 18.54 4.34
N GLY A 407 14.47 18.56 3.06
CA GLY A 407 15.06 17.71 2.03
C GLY A 407 16.55 17.99 1.83
N TRP A 408 16.91 19.25 1.55
CA TRP A 408 18.26 19.63 1.14
C TRP A 408 19.26 19.74 2.30
N TYR A 409 18.87 20.30 3.44
CA TYR A 409 19.81 20.58 4.53
C TYR A 409 19.89 19.47 5.58
N TYR A 410 18.87 18.63 5.70
CA TYR A 410 18.85 17.55 6.69
C TYR A 410 18.87 16.16 6.06
N LEU A 411 17.86 15.81 5.25
CA LEU A 411 17.72 14.45 4.76
C LEU A 411 18.85 14.05 3.81
N LEU A 412 19.22 14.92 2.87
CA LEU A 412 20.28 14.63 1.91
C LEU A 412 21.66 14.41 2.59
N PRO A 413 22.17 15.31 3.46
CA PRO A 413 23.43 15.07 4.16
C PRO A 413 23.39 13.84 5.08
N LEU A 414 22.27 13.60 5.77
CA LEU A 414 22.11 12.42 6.62
C LEU A 414 22.08 11.12 5.81
N ALA A 415 21.47 11.13 4.63
CA ALA A 415 21.45 9.96 3.74
C ALA A 415 22.86 9.63 3.22
N LEU A 416 23.62 10.65 2.82
CA LEU A 416 25.02 10.49 2.43
C LEU A 416 25.87 9.96 3.59
N LEU A 417 25.73 10.55 4.78
CA LEU A 417 26.45 10.09 5.97
C LEU A 417 26.12 8.62 6.28
N ASN A 418 24.83 8.25 6.25
CA ASN A 418 24.40 6.87 6.46
C ASN A 418 25.02 5.92 5.43
N LEU A 419 25.04 6.32 4.16
CA LEU A 419 25.62 5.51 3.09
C LEU A 419 27.11 5.25 3.31
N PHE A 420 27.87 6.29 3.69
CA PHE A 420 29.30 6.14 4.02
C PHE A 420 29.52 5.22 5.22
N ILE A 421 28.75 5.39 6.30
CA ILE A 421 28.83 4.53 7.48
C ILE A 421 28.50 3.08 7.09
N THR A 422 27.44 2.87 6.31
CA THR A 422 27.02 1.54 5.85
C THR A 422 28.12 0.87 5.03
N ALA A 423 28.73 1.59 4.09
CA ALA A 423 29.83 1.07 3.28
C ALA A 423 31.05 0.68 4.15
N ILE A 424 31.42 1.50 5.14
CA ILE A 424 32.52 1.19 6.07
C ILE A 424 32.20 -0.05 6.91
N VAL A 425 30.98 -0.16 7.42
CA VAL A 425 30.58 -1.29 8.27
C VAL A 425 30.53 -2.59 7.47
N VAL A 426 29.91 -2.60 6.29
CA VAL A 426 29.81 -3.82 5.45
C VAL A 426 31.20 -4.30 5.03
N VAL A 427 32.06 -3.40 4.53
CA VAL A 427 33.44 -3.73 4.15
C VAL A 427 34.30 -4.11 5.36
N GLY A 428 34.12 -3.42 6.50
CA GLY A 428 34.93 -3.63 7.69
C GLY A 428 34.57 -4.88 8.50
N VAL A 429 33.32 -5.31 8.46
CA VAL A 429 32.81 -6.46 9.21
C VAL A 429 32.73 -7.73 8.34
N ASN A 430 32.93 -7.63 7.01
CA ASN A 430 32.74 -8.73 6.05
C ASN A 430 31.38 -9.42 6.24
N ILE A 431 30.31 -8.62 6.34
CA ILE A 431 28.93 -9.12 6.33
C ILE A 431 28.48 -9.32 4.89
#